data_AF-A0A1G1FXD6-F1
#
_entry.id   AF-A0A1G1FXD6-F1
#
_cell.length_a   1.000
_cell.length_b   1.000
_cell.length_c   1.000
_cell.angle_alpha   90.00
_cell.angle_beta   90.00
_cell.angle_gamma   90.00
#
_symmetry.space_group_name_H-M   'P 1'
#
loop_
_entity.id
_entity.type
_entity.pdbx_description
1 polymer ?
#
loop_
_entity_poly.entity_id
_entity_poly.type
_entity_poly.pdbx_seq_one_letter_code
_entity_poly.pdbx_strand_id
1 'polypeptide(L)'
;MFFAVLLCGFIFIPSDVFAWGPLTHVYLGNQLLSCAPLIPAGILALIKKHKQDFLYGNIMADTIIGKKYLPDERSSHSWDVGLKLFNQAKSWPERAFAYGYLSHLAADTVAHETLTDELGNMGHTWIELKADSLIDKAYWLQTISISKAVRKRSELLLQNSLDRFVFSFNTNKRIYKSIVFLSFLNKKRRYGVDRTLIHELHEESVSRMLDLLQKGTDSEVLFKNPL
;
A
#
# COMPACT_ATOMS: atom_id res chain seq x y z
N MET A 1 -28.06 -1.64 -17.98
CA MET A 1 -26.58 -1.51 -17.92
C MET A 1 -26.12 -0.43 -16.92
N PHE A 2 -26.67 0.78 -16.95
CA PHE A 2 -26.33 1.84 -15.96
C PHE A 2 -26.64 1.44 -14.50
N PHE A 3 -27.80 0.78 -14.28
CA PHE A 3 -28.18 0.24 -12.98
C PHE A 3 -27.23 -0.84 -12.46
N ALA A 4 -26.67 -1.70 -13.32
CA ALA A 4 -25.72 -2.73 -12.91
C ALA A 4 -24.34 -2.14 -12.53
N VAL A 5 -23.93 -1.06 -13.20
CA VAL A 5 -22.70 -0.31 -12.86
C VAL A 5 -22.88 0.43 -11.53
N LEU A 6 -24.06 1.02 -11.29
CA LEU A 6 -24.41 1.62 -10.00
C LEU A 6 -24.54 0.59 -8.88
N LEU A 7 -25.15 -0.57 -9.14
CA LEU A 7 -25.27 -1.66 -8.17
C LEU A 7 -23.90 -2.24 -7.81
N CYS A 8 -23.02 -2.47 -8.81
CA CYS A 8 -21.62 -2.84 -8.56
C CYS A 8 -20.89 -1.72 -7.79
N GLY A 9 -21.08 -0.46 -8.14
CA GLY A 9 -20.51 0.67 -7.41
C GLY A 9 -20.95 0.74 -5.94
N PHE A 10 -22.17 0.31 -5.62
CA PHE A 10 -22.70 0.26 -4.26
C PHE A 10 -22.23 -0.99 -3.47
N ILE A 11 -22.05 -2.13 -4.14
CA ILE A 11 -21.55 -3.37 -3.54
C ILE A 11 -20.03 -3.33 -3.29
N PHE A 12 -19.30 -2.50 -4.04
CA PHE A 12 -17.86 -2.25 -3.89
C PHE A 12 -17.54 -0.95 -3.14
N ILE A 13 -18.48 -0.38 -2.39
CA ILE A 13 -18.10 0.59 -1.33
C ILE A 13 -17.20 -0.21 -0.37
N PRO A 14 -15.92 0.18 -0.16
CA PRO A 14 -15.08 -0.49 0.81
C PRO A 14 -15.77 -0.39 2.17
N SER A 15 -16.32 -1.51 2.64
CA SER A 15 -16.73 -1.67 4.02
C SER A 15 -15.45 -1.91 4.82
N ASP A 16 -15.13 -0.99 5.72
CA ASP A 16 -14.18 -1.15 6.83
C ASP A 16 -12.79 -1.62 6.41
N VAL A 17 -12.10 -0.81 5.61
CA VAL A 17 -10.66 -1.00 5.39
C VAL A 17 -9.98 0.33 5.70
N PHE A 18 -9.26 0.38 6.81
CA PHE A 18 -8.57 1.58 7.29
C PHE A 18 -7.15 1.63 6.72
N ALA A 19 -6.99 2.11 5.48
CA ALA A 19 -5.71 2.05 4.77
C ALA A 19 -5.57 3.21 3.79
N TRP A 20 -4.33 3.60 3.47
CA TRP A 20 -4.13 4.67 2.51
C TRP A 20 -4.62 4.27 1.10
N GLY A 21 -4.95 5.29 0.31
CA GLY A 21 -5.27 5.08 -1.10
C GLY A 21 -4.04 4.67 -1.92
N PRO A 22 -4.26 4.04 -3.09
CA PRO A 22 -3.19 3.50 -3.92
C PRO A 22 -2.22 4.56 -4.46
N LEU A 23 -2.66 5.81 -4.67
CA LEU A 23 -1.74 6.88 -5.10
C LEU A 23 -0.86 7.34 -3.95
N THR A 24 -1.42 7.42 -2.74
CA THR A 24 -0.72 7.77 -1.52
C THR A 24 0.43 6.79 -1.24
N HIS A 25 0.21 5.48 -1.37
CA HIS A 25 1.31 4.51 -1.23
C HIS A 25 2.44 4.71 -2.25
N VAL A 26 2.13 5.00 -3.52
CA VAL A 26 3.20 5.27 -4.51
C VAL A 26 3.98 6.54 -4.16
N TYR A 27 3.27 7.56 -3.67
CA TYR A 27 3.86 8.80 -3.21
C TYR A 27 4.78 8.56 -2.00
N LEU A 28 4.29 7.90 -0.95
CA LEU A 28 5.05 7.60 0.27
C LEU A 28 6.30 6.76 -0.03
N GLY A 29 6.18 5.76 -0.90
CA GLY A 29 7.33 4.96 -1.36
C GLY A 29 8.40 5.80 -2.06
N ASN A 30 8.02 6.88 -2.75
CA ASN A 30 8.98 7.82 -3.31
C ASN A 30 9.52 8.82 -2.28
N GLN A 31 8.69 9.29 -1.33
CA GLN A 31 9.14 10.17 -0.24
C GLN A 31 10.19 9.50 0.63
N LEU A 32 10.01 8.22 0.94
CA LEU A 32 11.02 7.43 1.66
C LEU A 32 12.40 7.52 0.99
N LEU A 33 12.45 7.44 -0.35
CA LEU A 33 13.70 7.55 -1.12
C LEU A 33 14.29 8.96 -1.12
N SER A 34 13.49 10.00 -0.90
CA SER A 34 13.97 11.36 -0.68
C SER A 34 14.67 11.50 0.67
N CYS A 35 14.30 10.67 1.66
CA CYS A 35 14.95 10.56 2.97
C CYS A 35 16.20 9.66 2.94
N ALA A 36 16.87 9.51 1.79
CA ALA A 36 17.99 8.59 1.59
C ALA A 36 19.06 8.58 2.70
N PRO A 37 19.49 9.72 3.29
CA PRO A 37 20.49 9.72 4.36
C PRO A 37 20.07 8.99 5.64
N LEU A 38 18.76 8.80 5.85
CA LEU A 38 18.20 8.14 7.04
C LEU A 38 18.02 6.63 6.83
N ILE A 39 18.16 6.12 5.61
CA ILE A 39 18.02 4.69 5.30
C ILE A 39 19.39 4.01 5.49
N PRO A 40 19.47 2.84 6.15
CA PRO A 40 20.72 2.09 6.25
C PRO A 40 21.35 1.85 4.87
N ALA A 41 22.64 2.13 4.74
CA ALA A 41 23.32 2.22 3.44
C ALA A 41 23.15 0.97 2.55
N GLY A 42 23.17 -0.22 3.14
CA GLY A 42 22.95 -1.48 2.41
C GLY A 42 21.52 -1.60 1.85
N ILE A 43 20.52 -1.20 2.63
CA ILE A 43 19.11 -1.19 2.22
C ILE A 43 18.89 -0.11 1.16
N LEU A 44 19.46 1.08 1.33
CA LEU A 44 19.39 2.15 0.34
C LEU A 44 20.00 1.71 -1.00
N ALA A 45 21.18 1.09 -0.99
CA ALA A 45 21.84 0.60 -2.19
C ALA A 45 20.99 -0.47 -2.90
N LEU A 46 20.42 -1.40 -2.13
CA LEU A 46 19.48 -2.42 -2.62
C LEU A 46 18.27 -1.78 -3.30
N ILE A 47 17.59 -0.87 -2.61
CA ILE A 47 16.36 -0.23 -3.12
C ILE A 47 16.69 0.64 -4.34
N LYS A 48 17.78 1.41 -4.34
CA LYS A 48 18.18 2.22 -5.52
C LYS A 48 18.44 1.35 -6.74
N LYS A 49 19.09 0.19 -6.56
CA LYS A 49 19.36 -0.75 -7.65
C LYS A 49 18.09 -1.47 -8.14
N HIS A 50 17.15 -1.73 -7.24
CA HIS A 50 15.91 -2.48 -7.50
C HIS A 50 14.65 -1.63 -7.26
N LYS A 51 14.70 -0.34 -7.66
CA LYS A 51 13.66 0.65 -7.33
C LYS A 51 12.27 0.24 -7.80
N GLN A 52 12.16 -0.36 -8.99
CA GLN A 52 10.87 -0.83 -9.50
C GLN A 52 10.30 -1.97 -8.66
N ASP A 53 11.14 -2.86 -8.13
CA ASP A 53 10.70 -3.95 -7.26
C ASP A 53 10.17 -3.41 -5.94
N PHE A 54 10.92 -2.50 -5.31
CA PHE A 54 10.51 -1.83 -4.09
C PHE A 54 9.17 -1.09 -4.25
N LEU A 55 9.07 -0.23 -5.27
CA LEU A 55 7.82 0.50 -5.52
C LEU A 55 6.65 -0.43 -5.86
N TYR A 56 6.92 -1.59 -6.48
CA TYR A 56 5.87 -2.56 -6.76
C TYR A 56 5.40 -3.29 -5.49
N GLY A 57 6.33 -3.63 -4.60
CA GLY A 57 6.02 -4.18 -3.28
C GLY A 57 5.16 -3.24 -2.46
N ASN A 58 5.51 -1.95 -2.48
CA ASN A 58 4.83 -0.89 -1.72
C ASN A 58 3.39 -0.60 -2.14
N ILE A 59 2.90 -1.23 -3.22
CA ILE A 59 1.50 -1.14 -3.64
C ILE A 59 0.83 -2.51 -3.77
N MET A 60 1.56 -3.59 -3.48
CA MET A 60 1.09 -4.93 -3.84
C MET A 60 -0.06 -5.39 -2.93
N ALA A 61 0.01 -5.07 -1.64
CA ALA A 61 -0.97 -5.52 -0.66
C ALA A 61 -2.41 -5.09 -1.03
N ASP A 62 -2.59 -3.88 -1.56
CA ASP A 62 -3.87 -3.37 -2.10
C ASP A 62 -4.38 -4.08 -3.35
N THR A 63 -3.47 -4.71 -4.12
CA THR A 63 -3.90 -5.42 -5.33
C THR A 63 -4.63 -6.72 -5.00
N ILE A 64 -4.50 -7.23 -3.77
CA ILE A 64 -5.14 -8.47 -3.32
C ILE A 64 -6.54 -8.15 -2.79
N ILE A 65 -7.55 -8.35 -3.64
CA ILE A 65 -8.96 -8.07 -3.31
C ILE A 65 -9.62 -9.28 -2.65
N GLY A 66 -10.62 -9.02 -1.80
CA GLY A 66 -11.38 -10.05 -1.09
C GLY A 66 -10.79 -10.47 0.25
N LYS A 67 -9.80 -9.71 0.77
CA LYS A 67 -9.13 -9.99 2.05
C LYS A 67 -10.08 -10.14 3.25
N LYS A 68 -11.20 -9.41 3.27
CA LYS A 68 -12.23 -9.49 4.34
C LYS A 68 -12.93 -10.86 4.47
N TYR A 69 -12.74 -11.76 3.50
CA TYR A 69 -13.26 -13.13 3.55
C TYR A 69 -12.20 -14.15 3.99
N LEU A 70 -11.01 -13.68 4.35
CA LEU A 70 -9.93 -14.47 4.93
C LEU A 70 -9.78 -14.10 6.42
N PRO A 71 -9.32 -15.03 7.28
CA PRO A 71 -8.87 -14.68 8.63
C PRO A 71 -7.82 -13.57 8.58
N ASP A 72 -7.79 -12.70 9.59
CA ASP A 72 -6.90 -11.51 9.64
C ASP A 72 -5.42 -11.88 9.45
N GLU A 73 -4.97 -12.98 10.05
CA GLU A 73 -3.61 -13.53 9.91
C GLU A 73 -3.22 -13.80 8.44
N ARG A 74 -4.21 -14.09 7.58
CA ARG A 74 -4.05 -14.40 6.15
C ARG A 74 -4.37 -13.21 5.23
N SER A 75 -4.72 -12.07 5.82
CA SER A 75 -4.95 -10.85 5.09
C SER A 75 -3.64 -10.36 4.44
N SER A 76 -3.74 -9.76 3.26
CA SER A 76 -2.58 -9.13 2.60
C SER A 76 -2.02 -7.94 3.35
N HIS A 77 -2.71 -7.48 4.39
CA HIS A 77 -2.22 -6.39 5.23
C HIS A 77 -1.76 -6.92 6.59
N SER A 78 -1.53 -8.22 6.79
CA SER A 78 -0.97 -8.73 8.05
C SER A 78 0.57 -8.66 8.06
N TRP A 79 1.14 -8.39 9.23
CA TRP A 79 2.59 -8.47 9.44
C TRP A 79 3.12 -9.88 9.16
N ASP A 80 2.39 -10.93 9.53
CA ASP A 80 2.79 -12.31 9.29
C ASP A 80 2.99 -12.61 7.81
N VAL A 81 2.08 -12.13 6.94
CA VAL A 81 2.22 -12.25 5.49
C VAL A 81 3.44 -11.48 4.99
N GLY A 82 3.61 -10.24 5.43
CA GLY A 82 4.76 -9.40 5.05
C GLY A 82 6.11 -10.01 5.46
N LEU A 83 6.20 -10.52 6.69
CA LEU A 83 7.40 -11.14 7.23
C LEU A 83 7.67 -12.51 6.59
N LYS A 84 6.63 -13.32 6.32
CA LYS A 84 6.75 -14.56 5.55
C LYS A 84 7.30 -14.27 4.14
N LEU A 85 6.76 -13.27 3.46
CA LEU A 85 7.23 -12.81 2.15
C LEU A 85 8.71 -12.38 2.20
N PHE A 86 9.10 -11.61 3.21
CA PHE A 86 10.48 -11.18 3.43
C PHE A 86 11.43 -12.36 3.66
N ASN A 87 11.04 -13.30 4.52
CA ASN A 87 11.85 -14.49 4.84
C ASN A 87 12.01 -15.44 3.64
N GLN A 88 11.04 -15.47 2.72
CA GLN A 88 11.10 -16.27 1.50
C GLN A 88 11.89 -15.60 0.36
N ALA A 89 12.20 -14.30 0.46
CA ALA A 89 12.92 -13.57 -0.58
C ALA A 89 14.40 -14.00 -0.67
N LYS A 90 14.77 -14.65 -1.78
CA LYS A 90 16.12 -15.23 -1.96
C LYS A 90 17.05 -14.33 -2.76
N SER A 91 16.50 -13.56 -3.68
CA SER A 91 17.26 -12.68 -4.56
C SER A 91 17.19 -11.21 -4.13
N TRP A 92 18.16 -10.40 -4.58
CA TRP A 92 18.16 -8.96 -4.30
C TRP A 92 16.89 -8.22 -4.78
N PRO A 93 16.35 -8.47 -6.00
CA PRO A 93 15.07 -7.88 -6.41
C PRO A 93 13.91 -8.28 -5.49
N GLU A 94 13.84 -9.55 -5.08
CA GLU A 94 12.77 -10.03 -4.19
C GLU A 94 12.86 -9.39 -2.81
N ARG A 95 14.07 -9.20 -2.27
CA ARG A 95 14.26 -8.49 -0.99
C ARG A 95 13.84 -7.03 -1.08
N ALA A 96 14.15 -6.36 -2.19
CA ALA A 96 13.69 -4.99 -2.44
C ALA A 96 12.16 -4.93 -2.50
N PHE A 97 11.53 -5.89 -3.19
CA PHE A 97 10.08 -6.02 -3.22
C PHE A 97 9.48 -6.24 -1.82
N ALA A 98 10.06 -7.14 -1.02
CA ALA A 98 9.58 -7.40 0.33
C ALA A 98 9.74 -6.18 1.26
N TYR A 99 10.83 -5.42 1.16
CA TYR A 99 10.96 -4.14 1.87
C TYR A 99 9.88 -3.14 1.46
N GLY A 100 9.53 -3.09 0.18
CA GLY A 100 8.40 -2.29 -0.30
C GLY A 100 7.11 -2.73 0.35
N TYR A 101 6.83 -4.03 0.36
CA TYR A 101 5.62 -4.59 0.97
C TYR A 101 5.50 -4.26 2.46
N LEU A 102 6.57 -4.45 3.24
CA LEU A 102 6.58 -4.10 4.66
C LEU A 102 6.43 -2.60 4.89
N SER A 103 7.00 -1.77 4.01
CA SER A 103 6.85 -0.31 4.08
C SER A 103 5.40 0.14 3.84
N HIS A 104 4.66 -0.55 2.97
CA HIS A 104 3.23 -0.33 2.80
C HIS A 104 2.47 -0.60 4.11
N LEU A 105 2.72 -1.74 4.75
CA LEU A 105 2.11 -2.08 6.05
C LEU A 105 2.44 -1.03 7.12
N ALA A 106 3.70 -0.59 7.19
CA ALA A 106 4.13 0.43 8.15
C ALA A 106 3.36 1.74 7.97
N ALA A 107 3.14 2.18 6.72
CA ALA A 107 2.33 3.36 6.41
C ALA A 107 0.86 3.18 6.81
N ASP A 108 0.29 1.99 6.58
CA ASP A 108 -1.10 1.72 6.94
C ASP A 108 -1.37 1.69 8.43
N THR A 109 -0.36 1.43 9.28
CA THR A 109 -0.55 1.60 10.73
C THR A 109 -0.90 3.04 11.12
N VAL A 110 -0.46 4.04 10.35
CA VAL A 110 -0.80 5.46 10.61
C VAL A 110 -2.24 5.73 10.24
N ALA A 111 -2.63 5.27 9.05
CA ALA A 111 -4.00 5.32 8.60
C ALA A 111 -4.87 4.64 9.66
N HIS A 112 -4.63 3.37 9.95
CA HIS A 112 -5.41 2.62 10.93
C HIS A 112 -5.53 3.33 12.29
N GLU A 113 -4.43 3.66 12.98
CA GLU A 113 -4.51 4.27 14.33
C GLU A 113 -5.27 5.60 14.33
N THR A 114 -4.97 6.49 13.39
CA THR A 114 -5.67 7.78 13.29
C THR A 114 -7.16 7.57 12.98
N LEU A 115 -7.47 6.53 12.20
CA LEU A 115 -8.81 6.26 11.71
C LEU A 115 -9.69 5.51 12.72
N THR A 116 -9.11 4.64 13.56
CA THR A 116 -9.83 3.95 14.63
C THR A 116 -10.09 4.85 15.83
N ASP A 117 -9.15 5.73 16.16
CA ASP A 117 -9.19 6.44 17.43
C ASP A 117 -9.98 7.77 17.35
N GLU A 118 -10.14 8.37 16.16
CA GLU A 118 -10.62 9.76 16.05
C GLU A 118 -11.89 10.00 15.19
N LEU A 119 -12.17 9.22 14.13
CA LEU A 119 -13.11 9.67 13.07
C LEU A 119 -14.25 8.72 12.65
N GLY A 120 -14.19 7.43 12.99
CA GLY A 120 -15.21 6.44 12.61
C GLY A 120 -15.38 6.20 11.10
N ASN A 121 -16.25 5.25 10.74
CA ASN A 121 -16.36 4.66 9.39
C ASN A 121 -16.94 5.59 8.29
N MET A 122 -17.11 6.90 8.49
CA MET A 122 -17.38 7.80 7.36
C MET A 122 -16.24 8.79 7.15
N GLY A 123 -15.61 9.28 8.23
CA GLY A 123 -14.42 10.13 8.14
C GLY A 123 -13.27 9.47 7.38
N HIS A 124 -13.13 8.14 7.49
CA HIS A 124 -12.08 7.35 6.85
C HIS A 124 -12.03 7.49 5.33
N THR A 125 -13.12 7.15 4.63
CA THR A 125 -13.18 7.22 3.17
C THR A 125 -12.92 8.66 2.71
N TRP A 126 -13.32 9.66 3.50
CA TRP A 126 -13.08 11.07 3.16
C TRP A 126 -11.60 11.46 3.27
N ILE A 127 -10.89 11.02 4.31
CA ILE A 127 -9.46 11.27 4.50
C ILE A 127 -8.65 10.59 3.40
N GLU A 128 -8.87 9.29 3.17
CA GLU A 128 -8.15 8.51 2.15
C GLU A 128 -8.37 9.08 0.74
N LEU A 129 -9.63 9.34 0.37
CA LEU A 129 -9.95 9.94 -0.93
C LEU A 129 -9.39 11.35 -1.07
N LYS A 130 -9.33 12.11 0.03
CA LYS A 130 -8.73 13.44 0.01
C LYS A 130 -7.23 13.34 -0.17
N ALA A 131 -6.54 12.50 0.60
CA ALA A 131 -5.09 12.29 0.50
C ALA A 131 -4.69 11.89 -0.92
N ASP A 132 -5.34 10.88 -1.50
CA ASP A 132 -5.12 10.46 -2.88
C ASP A 132 -5.36 11.58 -3.89
N SER A 133 -6.38 12.43 -3.67
CA SER A 133 -6.68 13.56 -4.57
C SER A 133 -5.64 14.69 -4.53
N LEU A 134 -4.80 14.74 -3.49
CA LEU A 134 -3.71 15.71 -3.36
C LEU A 134 -2.44 15.24 -4.09
N ILE A 135 -2.30 13.94 -4.34
CA ILE A 135 -1.13 13.36 -5.01
C ILE A 135 -1.17 13.62 -6.51
N ASP A 136 -0.01 13.96 -7.09
CA ASP A 136 0.12 14.12 -8.54
C ASP A 136 -0.08 12.78 -9.27
N LYS A 137 -0.90 12.80 -10.32
CA LYS A 137 -1.18 11.62 -11.15
C LYS A 137 0.08 11.09 -11.85
N ALA A 138 1.15 11.87 -11.95
CA ALA A 138 2.45 11.41 -12.43
C ALA A 138 3.02 10.24 -11.61
N TYR A 139 2.69 10.14 -10.31
CA TYR A 139 3.09 8.97 -9.50
C TYR A 139 2.49 7.67 -10.04
N TRP A 140 1.26 7.70 -10.57
CA TRP A 140 0.67 6.53 -11.22
C TRP A 140 1.39 6.10 -12.49
N LEU A 141 1.98 7.04 -13.24
CA LEU A 141 2.78 6.68 -14.41
C LEU A 141 3.97 5.78 -14.03
N GLN A 142 4.48 5.93 -12.80
CA GLN A 142 5.55 5.07 -12.28
C GLN A 142 5.07 3.63 -12.05
N THR A 143 3.82 3.42 -11.61
CA THR A 143 3.30 2.06 -11.38
C THR A 143 3.01 1.32 -12.68
N ILE A 144 2.46 2.02 -13.67
CA ILE A 144 2.14 1.40 -14.97
C ILE A 144 3.41 1.10 -15.79
N SER A 145 4.48 1.88 -15.58
CA SER A 145 5.79 1.71 -16.21
C SER A 145 6.66 0.62 -15.57
N ILE A 146 6.20 -0.01 -14.47
CA ILE A 146 6.87 -1.17 -13.88
C ILE A 146 6.99 -2.27 -14.94
N SER A 147 8.23 -2.73 -15.16
CA SER A 147 8.54 -3.67 -16.23
C SER A 147 7.82 -5.01 -16.05
N LYS A 148 7.54 -5.70 -17.17
CA LYS A 148 6.93 -7.03 -17.15
C LYS A 148 7.78 -8.04 -16.35
N ALA A 149 9.11 -7.91 -16.38
CA ALA A 149 10.01 -8.77 -15.64
C ALA A 149 9.88 -8.58 -14.11
N VAL A 150 9.82 -7.32 -13.63
CA VAL A 150 9.56 -7.00 -12.21
C VAL A 150 8.23 -7.59 -11.77
N ARG A 151 7.18 -7.36 -12.56
CA ARG A 151 5.84 -7.87 -12.22
C ARG A 151 5.85 -9.39 -12.10
N LYS A 152 6.35 -10.09 -13.13
CA LYS A 152 6.36 -11.57 -13.13
C LYS A 152 7.10 -12.16 -11.93
N ARG A 153 8.29 -11.67 -11.59
CA ARG A 153 9.05 -12.23 -10.45
C ARG A 153 8.39 -11.95 -9.11
N SER A 154 7.87 -10.74 -8.93
CA SER A 154 7.20 -10.34 -7.69
C SER A 154 5.90 -11.10 -7.48
N GLU A 155 5.14 -11.32 -8.56
CA GLU A 155 3.92 -12.12 -8.58
C GLU A 155 4.20 -13.58 -8.21
N LEU A 156 5.31 -14.16 -8.70
CA LEU A 156 5.72 -15.52 -8.34
C LEU A 156 6.10 -15.64 -6.86
N LEU A 157 6.86 -14.69 -6.32
CA LEU A 157 7.19 -14.68 -4.89
C LEU A 157 5.91 -14.62 -4.05
N LEU A 158 5.02 -13.69 -4.37
CA LEU A 158 3.76 -13.49 -3.64
C LEU A 158 2.84 -14.72 -3.68
N GLN A 159 2.74 -15.39 -4.83
CA GLN A 159 1.96 -16.63 -4.97
C GLN A 159 2.54 -17.79 -4.14
N ASN A 160 3.86 -17.82 -3.94
CA ASN A 160 4.50 -18.83 -3.10
C ASN A 160 4.36 -18.51 -1.60
N SER A 161 4.18 -17.24 -1.25
CA SER A 161 4.04 -16.80 0.14
C SER A 161 2.60 -16.86 0.67
N LEU A 162 1.60 -16.72 -0.21
CA LEU A 162 0.19 -16.67 0.18
C LEU A 162 -0.52 -18.01 -0.03
N ASP A 163 -1.20 -18.50 1.02
CA ASP A 163 -1.77 -19.85 1.04
C ASP A 163 -3.03 -19.99 0.17
N ARG A 164 -3.74 -18.88 -0.14
CA ARG A 164 -4.85 -18.81 -1.11
C ARG A 164 -5.29 -17.36 -1.36
N PHE A 165 -5.63 -17.03 -2.60
CA PHE A 165 -6.33 -15.80 -2.97
C PHE A 165 -7.82 -16.09 -3.17
N VAL A 166 -8.71 -15.15 -2.79
CA VAL A 166 -10.16 -15.26 -3.06
C VAL A 166 -10.44 -15.18 -4.58
N PHE A 167 -9.71 -14.32 -5.28
CA PHE A 167 -9.76 -14.21 -6.74
C PHE A 167 -8.41 -14.58 -7.37
N SER A 168 -8.44 -14.96 -8.65
CA SER A 168 -7.18 -15.11 -9.41
C SER A 168 -6.38 -13.81 -9.40
N PHE A 169 -5.05 -13.91 -9.45
CA PHE A 169 -4.16 -12.75 -9.47
C PHE A 169 -4.50 -11.76 -10.61
N ASN A 170 -4.85 -12.27 -11.79
CA ASN A 170 -5.25 -11.46 -12.94
C ASN A 170 -6.58 -10.73 -12.71
N THR A 171 -7.53 -11.38 -12.03
CA THR A 171 -8.81 -10.77 -11.65
C THR A 171 -8.60 -9.64 -10.66
N ASN A 172 -7.82 -9.90 -9.61
CA ASN A 172 -7.42 -8.93 -8.59
C ASN A 172 -6.82 -7.66 -9.21
N LYS A 173 -5.87 -7.84 -10.13
CA LYS A 173 -5.23 -6.73 -10.86
C LYS A 173 -6.21 -5.93 -11.72
N ARG A 174 -7.19 -6.60 -12.35
CA ARG A 174 -8.22 -5.92 -13.15
C ARG A 174 -9.11 -5.06 -12.27
N ILE A 175 -9.53 -5.57 -11.12
CA ILE A 175 -10.35 -4.84 -10.15
C ILE A 175 -9.58 -3.64 -9.59
N TYR A 176 -8.33 -3.85 -9.14
CA TYR A 176 -7.47 -2.79 -8.63
C TYR A 176 -7.29 -1.64 -9.63
N LYS A 177 -7.05 -1.96 -10.91
CA LYS A 177 -6.97 -0.94 -11.96
C LYS A 177 -8.27 -0.13 -12.09
N SER A 178 -9.43 -0.77 -11.92
CA SER A 178 -10.72 -0.08 -11.93
C SER A 178 -10.87 0.85 -10.72
N ILE A 179 -10.43 0.44 -9.53
CA ILE A 179 -10.45 1.28 -8.31
C ILE A 179 -9.57 2.52 -8.52
N VAL A 180 -8.32 2.33 -8.96
CA VAL A 180 -7.40 3.46 -9.23
C VAL A 180 -7.97 4.39 -10.32
N PHE A 181 -8.60 3.83 -11.36
CA PHE A 181 -9.27 4.64 -12.38
C PHE A 181 -10.38 5.52 -11.79
N LEU A 182 -11.20 4.98 -10.88
CA LEU A 182 -12.23 5.74 -10.18
C LEU A 182 -11.62 6.83 -9.28
N SER A 183 -10.49 6.56 -8.61
CA SER A 183 -9.76 7.57 -7.83
C SER A 183 -9.33 8.76 -8.70
N PHE A 184 -8.99 8.56 -9.97
CA PHE A 184 -8.66 9.67 -10.88
C PHE A 184 -9.84 10.54 -11.28
N LEU A 185 -11.06 10.00 -11.26
CA LEU A 185 -12.29 10.74 -11.53
C LEU A 185 -12.69 11.63 -10.35
N ASN A 186 -12.15 11.33 -9.15
CA ASN A 186 -12.34 12.16 -7.98
C ASN A 186 -11.55 13.47 -8.15
N LYS A 187 -12.26 14.56 -8.51
CA LYS A 187 -11.66 15.91 -8.61
C LYS A 187 -11.07 16.32 -7.25
N LYS A 188 -10.03 17.17 -7.26
CA LYS A 188 -9.47 17.84 -6.06
C LYS A 188 -10.63 18.37 -5.21
N ARG A 189 -10.95 17.67 -4.13
CA ARG A 189 -12.04 18.07 -3.23
C ARG A 189 -11.58 19.30 -2.48
N ARG A 190 -12.26 20.44 -2.67
CA ARG A 190 -11.86 21.71 -2.04
C ARG A 190 -12.13 21.74 -0.53
N TYR A 191 -13.14 21.02 -0.06
CA TYR A 191 -13.58 20.98 1.34
C TYR A 191 -13.53 19.56 1.92
N GLY A 192 -13.48 19.42 3.25
CA GLY A 192 -13.76 18.16 3.97
C GLY A 192 -12.68 17.67 4.96
N VAL A 193 -11.39 17.91 4.69
CA VAL A 193 -10.27 17.49 5.56
C VAL A 193 -9.13 18.50 5.38
N ASP A 194 -8.48 18.89 6.49
CA ASP A 194 -7.35 19.81 6.50
C ASP A 194 -6.14 19.19 5.77
N ARG A 195 -5.47 20.00 4.94
CA ARG A 195 -4.27 19.58 4.23
C ARG A 195 -3.07 19.45 5.16
N THR A 196 -3.03 20.25 6.22
CA THR A 196 -1.96 20.20 7.23
C THR A 196 -1.96 18.84 7.91
N LEU A 197 -3.14 18.41 8.38
CA LEU A 197 -3.34 17.07 8.94
C LEU A 197 -2.87 15.97 7.97
N ILE A 198 -3.28 16.01 6.69
CA ILE A 198 -2.85 14.98 5.72
C ILE A 198 -1.33 14.97 5.55
N HIS A 199 -0.71 16.15 5.53
CA HIS A 199 0.74 16.24 5.44
C HIS A 199 1.42 15.62 6.67
N GLU A 200 0.94 15.93 7.88
CA GLU A 200 1.44 15.35 9.14
C GLU A 200 1.32 13.82 9.14
N LEU A 201 0.18 13.29 8.69
CA LEU A 201 -0.04 11.85 8.58
C LEU A 201 0.86 11.19 7.53
N HIS A 202 1.17 11.87 6.42
CA HIS A 202 2.14 11.37 5.45
C HIS A 202 3.57 11.35 6.01
N GLU A 203 3.98 12.39 6.73
CA GLU A 203 5.30 12.44 7.38
C GLU A 203 5.44 11.34 8.44
N GLU A 204 4.40 11.14 9.27
CA GLU A 204 4.35 10.04 10.22
C GLU A 204 4.41 8.68 9.53
N SER A 205 3.74 8.53 8.37
CA SER A 205 3.83 7.30 7.56
C SER A 205 5.25 7.03 7.09
N VAL A 206 5.95 8.06 6.59
CA VAL A 206 7.37 7.94 6.19
C VAL A 206 8.25 7.64 7.41
N SER A 207 7.98 8.23 8.56
CA SER A 207 8.69 7.98 9.82
C SER A 207 8.62 6.50 10.22
N ARG A 208 7.42 5.89 10.16
CA ARG A 208 7.22 4.46 10.46
C ARG A 208 7.87 3.54 9.43
N MET A 209 7.84 3.92 8.16
CA MET A 209 8.58 3.21 7.11
C MET A 209 10.09 3.26 7.39
N LEU A 210 10.63 4.41 7.83
CA LEU A 210 12.04 4.54 8.20
C LEU A 210 12.40 3.72 9.43
N ASP A 211 11.58 3.76 10.49
CA ASP A 211 11.80 2.98 11.72
C ASP A 211 11.89 1.48 11.40
N LEU A 212 10.97 0.99 10.56
CA LEU A 212 11.00 -0.38 10.05
C LEU A 212 12.30 -0.69 9.29
N LEU A 213 12.71 0.17 8.35
CA LEU A 213 13.93 -0.08 7.57
C LEU A 213 15.20 0.00 8.44
N GLN A 214 15.20 0.80 9.50
CA GLN A 214 16.34 0.96 10.40
C GLN A 214 16.46 -0.19 11.41
N LYS A 215 15.34 -0.63 11.98
CA LYS A 215 15.31 -1.58 13.10
C LYS A 215 14.88 -3.00 12.70
N GLY A 216 14.31 -3.18 11.50
CA GLY A 216 13.85 -4.48 11.03
C GLY A 216 12.81 -5.09 11.98
N THR A 217 13.07 -6.29 12.49
CA THR A 217 12.18 -7.01 13.42
C THR A 217 12.11 -6.39 14.82
N ASP A 218 13.01 -5.46 15.14
CA ASP A 218 13.03 -4.75 16.42
C ASP A 218 12.25 -3.42 16.35
N SER A 219 11.57 -3.15 15.22
CA SER A 219 10.77 -1.94 15.03
C SER A 219 9.48 -1.99 15.85
N GLU A 220 9.15 -0.87 16.49
CA GLU A 220 7.93 -0.74 17.29
C GLU A 220 6.67 -0.76 16.42
N VAL A 221 6.80 -0.45 15.12
CA VAL A 221 5.68 -0.46 14.17
C VAL A 221 5.03 -1.84 14.05
N LEU A 222 5.78 -2.92 14.31
CA LEU A 222 5.28 -4.29 14.21
C LEU A 222 4.24 -4.62 15.28
N PHE A 223 4.18 -3.84 16.37
CA PHE A 223 3.14 -3.97 17.40
C PHE A 223 1.87 -3.18 17.07
N LYS A 224 1.89 -2.37 16.01
CA LYS A 224 0.75 -1.57 15.56
C LYS A 224 -0.04 -2.34 14.51
N ASN A 225 -1.35 -2.14 14.47
CA ASN A 225 -2.23 -2.82 13.53
C ASN A 225 -2.26 -2.06 12.17
N PRO A 226 -1.86 -2.67 11.05
CA PRO A 226 -2.01 -2.12 9.70
C PRO A 226 -3.37 -2.42 9.04
N LEU A 227 -4.29 -3.11 9.76
CA LEU A 227 -5.53 -3.69 9.21
C LEU A 227 -6.81 -3.07 9.74
#